data_AF-A0A401TXM5-F1
#
_entry.id   AF-A0A401TXM5-F1
#
_cell.length_a   1.000
_cell.length_b   1.000
_cell.length_c   1.000
_cell.angle_alpha   90.00
_cell.angle_beta   90.00
_cell.angle_gamma   90.00
#
_symmetry.space_group_name_H-M   'P 1'
#
loop_
_entity.id
_entity.type
_entity.pdbx_description
1 polymer ?
#
loop_
_entity_poly.entity_id
_entity_poly.type
_entity_poly.pdbx_seq_one_letter_code
_entity_poly.pdbx_strand_id
1 'polypeptide(L)' 'ASKLPKPSFMKKTLEELAIGTYKDVAVIEETSSVYEALGIFVARRVSALPVVNKLGK' A
#
# COMPACT_ATOMS: atom_id res chain seq x y z
N ALA A 1 15.96 23.88 19.84
CA ALA A 1 16.14 22.68 18.99
C ALA A 1 16.18 23.12 17.54
N SER A 2 17.36 23.11 16.93
CA SER A 2 17.55 23.47 15.52
C SER A 2 16.81 22.46 14.65
N LYS A 3 15.67 22.88 14.07
CA LYS A 3 14.97 22.06 13.07
C LYS A 3 15.97 21.80 11.95
N LEU A 4 16.30 20.51 11.72
CA LEU A 4 17.09 20.13 10.56
C LEU A 4 16.49 20.81 9.32
N PRO A 5 17.30 21.45 8.47
CA PRO A 5 16.80 22.09 7.27
C PRO A 5 16.01 21.05 6.48
N LYS A 6 14.72 21.32 6.24
CA LYS A 6 13.85 20.39 5.53
C LYS A 6 14.44 20.17 4.15
N PRO A 7 14.83 18.93 3.80
CA PRO A 7 15.37 18.64 2.49
C PRO A 7 14.39 19.05 1.39
N SER A 8 14.91 19.46 0.23
CA SER A 8 14.11 19.91 -0.90
C SER A 8 13.10 18.86 -1.38
N PHE A 9 13.39 17.57 -1.19
CA PHE A 9 12.48 16.48 -1.53
C PHE A 9 11.21 16.43 -0.67
N MET A 10 11.20 16.96 0.56
CA MET A 10 9.99 17.00 1.39
C MET A 10 8.91 17.96 0.86
N LYS A 11 9.24 18.79 -0.14
CA LYS A 11 8.29 19.67 -0.83
C LYS A 11 7.75 19.05 -2.13
N LYS A 12 8.27 17.90 -2.55
CA LYS A 12 7.87 17.18 -3.77
C LYS A 12 6.73 16.22 -3.49
N THR A 13 5.93 15.90 -4.50
CA THR A 13 4.83 14.92 -4.38
C THR A 13 5.37 13.49 -4.42
N LEU A 14 4.56 12.51 -3.97
CA LEU A 14 4.91 11.08 -4.05
C LEU A 14 5.18 10.62 -5.49
N GLU A 15 4.43 11.18 -6.44
CA GLU A 15 4.58 10.92 -7.88
C GLU A 15 5.93 11.43 -8.38
N GLU A 16 6.31 12.66 -8.03
CA GLU A 16 7.60 13.26 -8.41
C GLU A 16 8.79 12.50 -7.79
N LEU A 17 8.58 11.84 -6.66
CA LEU A 17 9.59 11.04 -5.98
C LEU A 17 9.56 9.57 -6.40
N ALA A 18 8.59 9.15 -7.23
CA ALA A 18 8.34 7.76 -7.58
C ALA A 18 8.29 6.82 -6.34
N ILE A 19 7.73 7.32 -5.24
CA ILE A 19 7.60 6.57 -3.98
C ILE A 19 6.21 5.94 -3.93
N GLY A 20 6.17 4.62 -3.95
CA GLY A 20 4.93 3.84 -3.83
C GLY A 20 4.87 2.70 -4.84
N THR A 21 4.10 1.67 -4.51
CA THR A 21 3.83 0.55 -5.42
C THR A 21 2.45 0.76 -6.04
N TYR A 22 2.43 1.04 -7.34
CA TYR A 22 1.20 1.34 -8.09
C TYR A 22 0.80 0.21 -9.07
N LYS A 23 1.59 -0.86 -9.13
CA LYS A 23 1.35 -2.03 -9.99
C LYS A 23 1.32 -3.29 -9.15
N ASP A 24 0.51 -4.26 -9.58
CA ASP A 24 0.40 -5.59 -8.96
C ASP A 24 0.06 -5.60 -7.47
N VAL A 25 -0.65 -4.58 -7.00
CA VAL A 25 -1.12 -4.49 -5.62
C VAL A 25 -2.15 -5.60 -5.38
N ALA A 26 -1.83 -6.50 -4.46
CA ALA A 26 -2.75 -7.56 -4.04
C ALA A 26 -3.83 -6.97 -3.14
N VAL A 27 -5.10 -7.20 -3.47
CA VAL A 27 -6.26 -6.73 -2.70
C VAL A 27 -7.19 -7.91 -2.40
N ILE A 28 -8.04 -7.76 -1.38
CA ILE A 28 -9.10 -8.72 -1.04
C ILE A 28 -10.45 -8.02 -0.97
N GLU A 29 -11.54 -8.75 -1.19
CA GLU A 29 -12.88 -8.19 -1.00
C GLU A 29 -13.26 -8.22 0.49
N GLU A 30 -14.15 -7.32 0.91
CA GLU A 30 -14.71 -7.34 2.28
C GLU A 30 -15.41 -8.66 2.64
N THR A 31 -15.91 -9.38 1.63
CA THR A 31 -16.55 -10.68 1.79
C THR A 31 -15.57 -11.87 1.78
N SER A 32 -14.28 -11.62 1.50
CA SER A 32 -13.27 -12.67 1.48
C SER A 32 -12.99 -13.19 2.89
N SER A 33 -12.74 -14.49 2.99
CA SER A 33 -12.41 -15.14 4.26
C SER A 33 -10.99 -14.82 4.72
N VAL A 34 -10.74 -14.93 6.02
CA VAL A 34 -9.38 -14.78 6.60
C VAL A 34 -8.42 -15.84 6.04
N TYR A 35 -8.94 -17.03 5.71
CA TYR A 35 -8.17 -18.10 5.08
C TYR A 35 -7.62 -17.68 3.71
N GLU A 36 -8.43 -17.03 2.89
CA GLU A 36 -7.99 -16.51 1.58
C GLU A 36 -6.93 -15.41 1.74
N ALA A 37 -7.13 -14.50 2.70
CA ALA A 37 -6.14 -13.47 3.01
C ALA A 37 -4.79 -14.08 3.43
N LEU A 38 -4.82 -15.12 4.29
CA LEU A 38 -3.61 -15.84 4.71
C LEU A 38 -2.93 -16.54 3.52
N GLY A 39 -3.70 -17.15 2.62
CA GLY A 39 -3.17 -17.74 1.39
C GLY A 39 -2.42 -16.72 0.53
N ILE A 40 -2.98 -15.52 0.38
CA ILE A 40 -2.34 -14.44 -0.38
C ILE A 40 -1.08 -13.92 0.33
N PHE A 41 -1.12 -13.75 1.65
CA PHE A 41 0.05 -13.35 2.44
C PHE A 41 1.23 -14.28 2.23
N VAL A 42 1.00 -15.59 2.24
CA VAL A 42 2.06 -16.59 2.03
C VAL A 42 2.50 -16.64 0.57
N ALA A 43 1.55 -16.66 -0.38
CA ALA A 43 1.85 -16.83 -1.80
C ALA A 43 2.56 -15.61 -2.39
N ARG A 44 2.10 -14.40 -2.08
CA ARG A 44 2.66 -13.15 -2.61
C ARG A 44 3.70 -12.50 -1.69
N ARG A 45 3.89 -13.02 -0.46
CA ARG A 45 4.82 -12.50 0.56
C ARG A 45 4.63 -11.00 0.85
N VAL A 46 3.38 -10.56 0.83
CA VAL A 46 2.99 -9.19 1.18
C VAL A 46 2.79 -9.07 2.68
N SER A 47 2.94 -7.86 3.24
CA SER A 47 2.76 -7.62 4.69
C SER A 47 1.38 -7.07 5.04
N ALA A 48 0.70 -6.46 4.08
CA ALA A 48 -0.66 -5.93 4.22
C ALA A 48 -1.46 -6.14 2.93
N LEU A 49 -2.77 -6.35 3.09
CA LEU A 49 -3.73 -6.48 2.00
C LEU A 49 -4.80 -5.40 2.18
N PRO A 50 -4.97 -4.48 1.21
CA PRO A 50 -6.12 -3.59 1.19
C PRO A 50 -7.40 -4.39 0.99
N VAL A 51 -8.42 -4.03 1.77
CA VAL A 51 -9.78 -4.59 1.65
C VAL A 51 -10.61 -3.62 0.82
N VAL A 52 -11.27 -4.12 -0.22
CA VAL A 52 -12.10 -3.34 -1.14
C VAL A 52 -13.54 -3.85 -1.15
N ASN A 53 -14.51 -2.96 -1.31
CA ASN A 53 -15.89 -3.36 -1.59
C ASN A 53 -16.11 -3.66 -3.08
N LYS A 54 -17.33 -4.13 -3.41
CA LYS A 54 -17.78 -4.40 -4.78
C LYS A 54 -17.81 -3.18 -5.71
N LEU A 55 -17.69 -1.97 -5.17
CA LEU A 55 -17.59 -0.72 -5.94
C LEU A 55 -16.12 -0.32 -6.17
N GLY A 56 -15.16 -1.14 -5.75
CA GLY A 56 -13.73 -0.88 -5.86
C GLY A 56 -13.22 0.23 -4.95
N LYS A 57 -13.98 0.56 -3.91
CA LYS A 57 -13.62 1.56 -2.88
C LYS A 57 -13.12 0.90 -1.62
#